data_AF-A0A351BDR1-F1
#
_entry.id   AF-A0A351BDR1-F1
#
_cell.length_a   1.000
_cell.length_b   1.000
_cell.length_c   1.000
_cell.angle_alpha   90.00
_cell.angle_beta   90.00
_cell.angle_gamma   90.00
#
_symmetry.space_group_name_H-M   'P 1'
#
loop_
_entity.id
_entity.type
_entity.pdbx_description
1 polymer ?
#
loop_
_entity_poly.entity_id
_entity_poly.type
_entity_poly.pdbx_seq_one_letter_code
_entity_poly.pdbx_strand_id
1 'polypeptide(L)'
;DILRQPAGNLPSLPEWDASRVSDPDEEIVIAHNWDELRRFMWDYVGIVRTTKRLQRAQNRIRLLSREIDDFYSHFRVSHDLIELRNLVVTAELIVRCALRRHESRGRSEGGRVGKE
;
A
#
# COMPACT_ATOMS: atom_id res chain seq x y z
N ASP A 1 -6.12 27.24 -25.41
CA ASP A 1 -7.49 27.63 -25.05
C ASP A 1 -8.31 26.35 -24.86
N ILE A 2 -8.40 25.86 -23.61
CA ILE A 2 -9.04 24.59 -23.23
C ILE A 2 -10.55 24.80 -22.97
N LEU A 3 -11.04 26.05 -23.06
CA LEU A 3 -12.38 26.47 -22.63
C LEU A 3 -13.48 26.22 -23.68
N ARG A 4 -13.21 25.44 -24.73
CA ARG A 4 -14.12 25.23 -25.87
C ARG A 4 -14.40 23.76 -26.19
N GLN A 5 -14.48 22.90 -25.18
CA GLN A 5 -15.00 21.55 -25.38
C GLN A 5 -16.54 21.56 -25.28
N PRO A 6 -17.27 21.11 -26.33
CA PRO A 6 -18.70 20.91 -26.20
C PRO A 6 -18.94 19.83 -25.14
N ALA A 7 -19.81 20.11 -24.18
CA ALA A 7 -20.22 19.15 -23.17
C ALA A 7 -20.90 17.97 -23.88
N GLY A 8 -20.13 16.92 -24.16
CA GLY A 8 -20.66 15.67 -24.67
C GLY A 8 -21.68 15.13 -23.69
N ASN A 9 -22.75 14.51 -24.22
CA ASN A 9 -23.81 13.90 -23.42
C ASN A 9 -23.19 12.84 -22.49
N LEU A 10 -22.95 13.20 -21.23
CA LEU A 10 -22.36 12.31 -20.25
C LEU A 10 -23.39 11.21 -19.95
N PRO A 11 -23.01 9.92 -20.01
CA PRO A 11 -23.90 8.85 -19.57
C PRO A 11 -24.30 9.12 -18.12
N SER A 12 -25.59 8.96 -17.79
CA SER A 12 -26.04 9.09 -16.41
C SER A 12 -25.37 7.98 -15.59
N LEU A 13 -24.44 8.37 -14.74
CA LEU A 13 -23.86 7.44 -13.78
C LEU A 13 -24.96 7.04 -12.79
N PRO A 14 -25.00 5.77 -12.37
CA PRO A 14 -25.88 5.38 -11.27
C PRO A 14 -25.58 6.24 -10.03
N GLU A 15 -26.61 6.56 -9.25
CA GLU A 15 -26.42 7.26 -7.98
C GLU A 15 -25.51 6.45 -7.07
N TRP A 16 -24.59 7.14 -6.40
CA TRP A 16 -23.71 6.53 -5.43
C TRP A 16 -24.53 6.00 -4.25
N ASP A 17 -24.69 4.68 -4.17
CA ASP A 17 -25.40 4.01 -3.08
C ASP A 17 -24.56 4.07 -1.79
N ALA A 18 -24.94 5.01 -0.92
CA ALA A 18 -24.36 5.19 0.41
C ALA A 18 -25.17 4.47 1.51
N SER A 19 -26.02 3.49 1.18
CA SER A 19 -26.84 2.79 2.17
C SER A 19 -26.01 1.79 2.96
N ARG A 20 -25.70 2.22 4.19
CA ARG A 20 -24.74 1.62 5.13
C ARG A 20 -25.36 0.47 5.91
N VAL A 21 -24.82 -0.72 5.73
CA VAL A 21 -24.57 -1.68 6.82
C VAL A 21 -23.18 -2.26 6.53
N SER A 22 -22.15 -1.63 7.08
CA SER A 22 -20.84 -2.29 7.22
C SER A 22 -20.99 -3.35 8.31
N ASP A 23 -20.50 -4.57 8.09
CA ASP A 23 -20.45 -5.56 9.16
C ASP A 23 -19.39 -5.08 10.19
N PRO A 24 -19.73 -4.97 11.50
CA PRO A 24 -18.77 -4.57 12.53
C PRO A 24 -17.49 -5.39 12.52
N ASP A 25 -17.56 -6.67 12.14
CA ASP A 25 -16.40 -7.55 12.06
C ASP A 25 -15.45 -7.14 10.92
N GLU A 26 -15.98 -6.64 9.80
CA GLU A 26 -15.20 -6.13 8.67
C GLU A 26 -14.44 -4.85 9.03
N GLU A 27 -15.10 -3.91 9.71
CA GLU A 27 -14.47 -2.65 10.13
C GLU A 27 -13.30 -2.90 11.09
N ILE A 28 -13.42 -3.89 11.99
CA ILE A 28 -12.35 -4.29 12.90
C ILE A 28 -11.14 -4.85 12.11
N VAL A 29 -11.39 -5.70 11.11
CA VAL A 29 -10.33 -6.28 10.29
C VAL A 29 -9.62 -5.21 9.46
N ILE A 30 -10.37 -4.26 8.86
CA ILE A 30 -9.80 -3.15 8.09
C ILE A 30 -8.95 -2.26 9.00
N ALA A 31 -9.45 -1.90 10.18
CA ALA A 31 -8.71 -1.10 11.15
C ALA A 31 -7.42 -1.80 11.61
N HIS A 32 -7.47 -3.12 11.84
CA HIS A 32 -6.29 -3.91 12.19
C HIS A 32 -5.24 -3.91 11.07
N ASN A 33 -5.66 -4.14 9.82
CA ASN A 33 -4.78 -4.13 8.66
C ASN A 33 -4.14 -2.75 8.44
N TRP A 34 -4.89 -1.68 8.70
CA TRP A 34 -4.39 -0.32 8.64
C TRP A 34 -3.29 -0.06 9.68
N ASP A 35 -3.52 -0.47 10.92
CA ASP A 35 -2.53 -0.36 12.00
C ASP A 35 -1.29 -1.21 11.70
N GLU A 36 -1.48 -2.42 11.17
CA GLU A 36 -0.37 -3.29 10.81
C GLU A 36 0.47 -2.68 9.68
N LEU A 37 -0.19 -2.16 8.64
CA LEU A 37 0.44 -1.45 7.52
C LEU A 37 1.33 -0.33 8.00
N ARG A 38 0.80 0.51 8.89
CA ARG A 38 1.53 1.64 9.46
C ARG A 38 2.74 1.18 10.27
N ARG A 39 2.58 0.16 11.13
CA ARG A 39 3.66 -0.36 11.98
C ARG A 39 4.81 -0.94 11.17
N PHE A 40 4.56 -1.82 10.20
CA PHE A 40 5.68 -2.40 9.46
C PHE A 40 6.34 -1.39 8.51
N MET A 41 5.59 -0.41 7.97
CA MET A 41 6.19 0.66 7.18
C MET A 41 7.15 1.50 8.02
N TRP A 42 6.80 1.76 9.29
CA TRP A 42 7.70 2.40 10.25
C TRP A 42 8.95 1.54 10.52
N ASP A 43 8.77 0.26 10.84
CA ASP A 43 9.86 -0.63 11.25
C ASP A 43 10.84 -0.99 10.13
N TYR A 44 10.34 -1.16 8.91
CA TYR A 44 11.14 -1.64 7.78
C TYR A 44 11.53 -0.57 6.76
N VAL A 45 10.74 0.51 6.65
CA VAL A 45 10.94 1.60 5.68
C VAL A 45 11.29 2.93 6.37
N GLY A 46 11.44 2.91 7.70
CA GLY A 46 11.94 4.01 8.52
C GLY A 46 13.37 4.46 8.19
N ILE A 47 13.96 5.28 9.06
CA ILE A 47 15.23 5.99 8.79
C ILE A 47 16.38 5.02 8.49
N VAL A 48 16.46 3.90 9.21
CA VAL A 48 17.52 2.89 9.05
C VAL A 48 17.03 1.77 8.11
N ARG A 49 17.39 1.90 6.83
CA ARG A 49 16.98 0.98 5.76
C ARG A 49 18.08 -0.01 5.44
N THR A 50 17.73 -1.30 5.46
CA THR A 50 18.60 -2.36 4.92
C THR A 50 17.84 -3.10 3.83
N THR A 51 18.55 -3.62 2.83
CA THR A 51 17.95 -4.39 1.73
C THR A 51 17.09 -5.55 2.25
N LYS A 52 17.54 -6.23 3.31
CA LYS A 52 16.79 -7.32 3.96
C LYS A 52 15.45 -6.84 4.54
N ARG A 53 15.41 -5.66 5.19
CA ARG A 53 14.17 -5.09 5.73
C ARG A 53 13.21 -4.67 4.62
N LEU A 54 13.71 -4.05 3.56
CA LEU A 54 12.89 -3.67 2.40
C LEU A 54 12.31 -4.89 1.67
N GLN A 55 13.08 -5.97 1.54
CA GLN A 55 12.57 -7.24 1.00
C GLN A 55 11.48 -7.86 1.90
N ARG A 56 11.64 -7.80 3.23
CA ARG A 56 10.59 -8.22 4.18
C ARG A 56 9.33 -7.38 4.04
N ALA A 57 9.47 -6.06 3.96
CA ALA A 57 8.33 -5.15 3.74
C ALA A 57 7.61 -5.47 2.42
N GLN A 58 8.35 -5.70 1.33
CA GLN A 58 7.76 -6.07 0.04
C GLN A 58 6.94 -7.36 0.13
N ASN A 59 7.45 -8.37 0.83
CA ASN A 59 6.72 -9.64 1.00
C ASN A 59 5.44 -9.45 1.83
N ARG A 60 5.47 -8.60 2.88
CA ARG A 60 4.28 -8.31 3.69
C ARG A 60 3.22 -7.53 2.91
N ILE A 61 3.64 -6.50 2.16
CA ILE A 61 2.77 -5.73 1.27
C ILE A 61 2.10 -6.63 0.23
N ARG A 62 2.84 -7.57 -0.37
CA ARG A 62 2.26 -8.52 -1.34
C ARG A 62 1.21 -9.44 -0.73
N LEU A 63 1.39 -9.88 0.51
CA LEU A 63 0.40 -10.69 1.20
C LEU A 63 -0.86 -9.86 1.47
N LEU A 64 -0.71 -8.67 2.05
CA LEU A 64 -1.83 -7.76 2.30
C LEU A 64 -2.59 -7.39 1.02
N SER A 65 -1.88 -7.17 -0.08
CA SER A 65 -2.51 -6.88 -1.37
C SER A 65 -3.41 -8.03 -1.82
N ARG A 66 -2.99 -9.28 -1.63
CA ARG A 66 -3.81 -10.46 -1.99
C ARG A 66 -5.02 -10.59 -1.07
N GLU A 67 -4.81 -10.42 0.24
CA GLU A 67 -5.91 -10.45 1.20
C GLU A 67 -6.95 -9.36 0.88
N ILE A 68 -6.51 -8.14 0.53
CA ILE A 68 -7.40 -7.07 0.08
C ILE A 68 -8.14 -7.46 -1.20
N ASP A 69 -7.47 -8.02 -2.21
CA ASP A 69 -8.12 -8.46 -3.45
C ASP A 69 -9.17 -9.55 -3.17
N ASP A 70 -8.89 -10.48 -2.25
CA ASP A 70 -9.85 -11.48 -1.78
C ASP A 70 -11.03 -10.81 -1.03
N PHE A 71 -10.78 -9.74 -0.25
CA PHE A 71 -11.86 -8.97 0.36
C PHE A 71 -12.76 -8.29 -0.71
N TYR A 72 -12.18 -7.78 -1.80
CA TYR A 72 -12.96 -7.19 -2.90
C TYR A 72 -13.87 -8.19 -3.61
N SER A 73 -13.50 -9.48 -3.68
CA SER A 73 -14.32 -10.49 -4.36
C SER A 73 -15.47 -11.01 -3.52
N HIS A 74 -15.36 -10.97 -2.18
CA HIS A 74 -16.33 -11.58 -1.27
C HIS A 74 -17.25 -10.55 -0.59
N PHE A 75 -16.83 -9.28 -0.49
CA PHE A 75 -17.53 -8.28 0.32
C PHE A 75 -17.97 -7.06 -0.50
N ARG A 76 -18.90 -6.28 0.05
CA ARG A 76 -19.35 -5.03 -0.56
C ARG A 76 -18.24 -3.98 -0.44
N VAL A 77 -17.98 -3.26 -1.53
CA VAL A 77 -16.95 -2.22 -1.55
C VAL A 77 -17.35 -1.08 -0.60
N SER A 78 -16.60 -0.94 0.50
CA SER A 78 -16.74 0.17 1.44
C SER A 78 -15.68 1.24 1.22
N HIS A 79 -15.92 2.43 1.76
CA HIS A 79 -14.96 3.54 1.71
C HIS A 79 -13.60 3.16 2.32
N ASP A 80 -13.61 2.54 3.50
CA ASP A 80 -12.40 2.22 4.24
C ASP A 80 -11.57 1.12 3.56
N LEU A 81 -12.22 0.18 2.86
CA LEU A 81 -11.54 -0.82 2.04
C LEU A 81 -10.82 -0.17 0.85
N ILE A 82 -11.42 0.86 0.24
CA ILE A 82 -10.79 1.64 -0.84
C ILE A 82 -9.58 2.41 -0.28
N GLU A 83 -9.71 3.03 0.90
CA GLU A 83 -8.59 3.72 1.54
C GLU A 83 -7.43 2.77 1.85
N LEU A 84 -7.72 1.61 2.43
CA LEU A 84 -6.71 0.59 2.75
C LEU A 84 -5.97 0.14 1.48
N ARG A 85 -6.69 -0.10 0.38
CA ARG A 85 -6.09 -0.43 -0.91
C ARG A 85 -5.15 0.65 -1.42
N ASN A 86 -5.59 1.91 -1.38
CA ASN A 86 -4.77 3.04 -1.84
C ASN A 86 -3.48 3.18 -1.02
N LEU A 87 -3.56 2.95 0.29
CA LEU A 87 -2.41 2.97 1.18
C LEU A 87 -1.43 1.82 0.86
N VAL A 88 -1.94 0.60 0.64
CA VAL A 88 -1.10 -0.56 0.28
C VAL A 88 -0.38 -0.33 -1.05
N VAL A 89 -1.08 0.18 -2.07
CA VAL A 89 -0.46 0.52 -3.37
C VAL A 89 0.63 1.57 -3.20
N THR A 90 0.36 2.63 -2.42
CA THR A 90 1.33 3.69 -2.15
C THR A 90 2.57 3.14 -1.42
N ALA A 91 2.36 2.29 -0.41
CA ALA A 91 3.43 1.61 0.31
C ALA A 91 4.27 0.72 -0.62
N GLU A 92 3.64 -0.02 -1.54
CA GLU A 92 4.33 -0.87 -2.51
C GLU A 92 5.25 -0.03 -3.39
N LEU A 93 4.76 1.10 -3.91
CA LEU A 93 5.54 2.01 -4.74
C LEU A 93 6.75 2.57 -3.97
N ILE A 94 6.57 2.98 -2.72
CA ILE A 94 7.66 3.46 -1.86
C ILE A 94 8.73 2.39 -1.69
N VAL A 95 8.33 1.15 -1.35
CA VAL A 95 9.27 0.04 -1.14
C VAL A 95 9.99 -0.34 -2.44
N ARG A 96 9.28 -0.38 -3.58
CA ARG A 96 9.88 -0.64 -4.89
C ARG A 96 10.89 0.45 -5.27
N CYS A 97 10.56 1.72 -5.04
CA CYS A 97 11.47 2.83 -5.26
C CYS A 97 12.71 2.75 -4.35
N ALA A 98 12.53 2.38 -3.08
CA ALA A 98 13.63 2.20 -2.14
C ALA A 98 14.55 1.04 -2.55
N LEU A 99 14.00 -0.09 -3.00
CA LEU A 99 14.76 -1.25 -3.49
C LEU A 99 15.51 -0.96 -4.80
N ARG A 100 14.94 -0.14 -5.69
CA ARG A 100 15.59 0.26 -6.95
C ARG A 100 16.74 1.24 -6.75
N ARG A 101 16.85 1.88 -5.58
CA ARG A 101 17.94 2.82 -5.29
C ARG A 101 19.24 2.07 -5.03
N HIS A 102 19.98 1.82 -6.11
CA HIS A 102 21.25 1.09 -6.12
C HIS A 102 22.49 1.95 -5.77
N GLU A 103 22.32 3.13 -5.16
CA GLU A 103 23.46 3.95 -4.70
C GLU A 103 23.50 4.02 -3.18
N SER A 104 24.42 3.26 -2.61
CA SER A 104 24.89 3.35 -1.23
C SER A 104 25.70 4.65 -1.04
N ARG A 105 25.05 5.82 -1.00
CA ARG A 105 25.68 7.05 -0.49
C ARG A 105 25.48 7.14 1.01
N GLY A 106 26.31 6.37 1.74
CA GLY A 106 26.33 6.33 3.20
C GLY A 106 27.19 5.18 3.71
N ARG A 107 28.51 5.38 3.67
CA ARG A 107 29.56 4.68 4.43
C ARG A 107 29.38 3.16 4.58
N SER A 108 29.91 2.41 3.61
CA SER A 108 30.32 1.02 3.83
C SER A 108 31.42 0.99 4.90
N GLU A 109 31.05 0.79 6.16
CA GLU A 109 32.00 0.43 7.21
C GLU A 109 31.92 -1.08 7.48
N GLY A 110 33.02 -1.74 7.13
CA GLY A 110 33.62 -2.82 7.94
C GLY A 110 32.96 -4.20 7.89
N GLY A 111 33.61 -5.13 7.20
CA GLY A 111 33.46 -6.54 7.55
C GLY A 111 33.76 -7.55 6.45
N ARG A 112 35.01 -7.63 5.99
CA ARG A 112 35.61 -8.93 5.63
C ARG A 112 37.13 -8.87 5.85
N VAL A 113 37.48 -9.16 7.10
CA VAL A 113 38.80 -9.67 7.49
C VAL A 113 38.83 -11.16 7.14
N GLY A 114 39.91 -11.57 6.46
CA GLY A 114 40.44 -12.94 6.47
C GLY A 114 39.74 -13.98 5.60
N LYS A 115 40.44 -14.50 4.61
CA LYS A 115 41.07 -15.82 4.71
C LYS A 115 42.01 -16.08 3.52
N GLU A 116 43.21 -16.55 3.90
CA GLU A 116 44.27 -17.27 3.16
C GLU A 116 45.03 -16.54 2.05
#